data_AF-A0A259Q260-F1
#
_entry.id   AF-A0A259Q260-F1
#
_cell.length_a   1.000
_cell.length_b   1.000
_cell.length_c   1.000
_cell.angle_alpha   90.00
_cell.angle_beta   90.00
_cell.angle_gamma   90.00
#
_symmetry.space_group_name_H-M   'P 1'
#
loop_
_entity.id
_entity.type
_entity.pdbx_description
1 polymer ?
#
loop_
_entity_poly.entity_id
_entity_poly.type
_entity_poly.pdbx_seq_one_letter_code
_entity_poly.pdbx_strand_id
1 'polypeptide(L)'
;MSVTTPHPRQKPGGLNNRRPASAPSVENPAENPVENVNWAGKELYSILRLLAVPALFVLSIIVFKLHPGKIGLYGFALVFGLLLLIQLRKGPEPLLALVIIYYPLSKLYPVLIAPGINGTNLLELFLISFWVIHAYKNQRKMFNPLPFTRLVGIWFFLSVISVFTAIYHIGLHPFIWNYLLSARGFFDQFIIFFLVVNLIQDKNMARRLIVYMMFSAAVIFLYGIHEWWLTRGASSIEKSRLLGPIGQPNEFAAQIIYSLAPLLAYGAYYFPRWKSWRLAPIVLIGLKVLLAAFSRGAYLAFAMELATLSFVKSKKFFVLVLLVIGTIYFFIPALVPNSMKARVAQTYQDHEVDSKIDKSADSRF
;
A
#
# COMPACT_ATOMS: atom_id res chain seq x y z
N MET A 1 82.48 -52.39 -35.01
CA MET A 1 81.16 -53.05 -35.19
C MET A 1 80.30 -52.72 -33.98
N SER A 2 78.99 -52.53 -34.17
CA SER A 2 77.93 -52.24 -33.16
C SER A 2 78.00 -50.83 -32.55
N VAL A 3 77.42 -49.77 -33.12
CA VAL A 3 75.98 -49.42 -33.30
C VAL A 3 75.15 -49.64 -32.03
N THR A 4 75.15 -48.63 -31.16
CA THR A 4 74.24 -48.47 -30.04
C THR A 4 73.04 -47.60 -30.44
N THR A 5 71.85 -48.12 -30.15
CA THR A 5 70.53 -47.54 -30.40
C THR A 5 70.12 -46.49 -29.33
N PRO A 6 69.11 -45.64 -29.62
CA PRO A 6 68.96 -44.33 -28.99
C PRO A 6 67.98 -44.25 -27.80
N HIS A 7 68.18 -43.18 -27.03
CA HIS A 7 67.36 -42.62 -25.95
C HIS A 7 65.83 -42.56 -26.18
N PRO A 8 65.03 -42.72 -25.11
CA PRO A 8 63.71 -42.10 -25.00
C PRO A 8 63.79 -40.70 -24.33
N ARG A 9 63.23 -39.71 -25.02
CA ARG A 9 62.99 -38.33 -24.56
C ARG A 9 62.07 -38.30 -23.33
N GLN A 10 62.55 -37.75 -22.21
CA GLN A 10 61.70 -37.20 -21.16
C GLN A 10 61.28 -35.77 -21.54
N LYS A 11 59.97 -35.48 -21.52
CA LYS A 11 59.41 -34.14 -21.72
C LYS A 11 59.50 -33.32 -20.42
N PRO A 12 59.84 -32.02 -20.47
CA PRO A 12 59.92 -31.16 -19.30
C PRO A 12 58.59 -30.44 -18.96
N GLY A 13 58.37 -30.22 -17.67
CA GLY A 13 57.83 -28.97 -17.13
C GLY A 13 56.32 -28.73 -17.24
N GLY A 14 55.53 -29.35 -16.35
CA GLY A 14 54.16 -28.94 -16.05
C GLY A 14 54.13 -27.91 -14.91
N LEU A 15 53.56 -26.74 -15.20
CA LEU A 15 53.48 -25.54 -14.35
C LEU A 15 52.72 -25.75 -13.03
N ASN A 16 53.28 -25.13 -11.98
CA ASN A 16 52.71 -24.93 -10.65
C ASN A 16 51.32 -24.29 -10.68
N ASN A 17 50.29 -25.02 -10.24
CA ASN A 17 49.03 -24.45 -9.75
C ASN A 17 48.97 -24.57 -8.22
N ARG A 18 49.73 -23.73 -7.52
CA ARG A 18 49.50 -23.47 -6.08
C ARG A 18 48.30 -22.53 -5.97
N ARG A 19 47.10 -23.07 -5.74
CA ARG A 19 46.05 -22.31 -5.05
C ARG A 19 46.53 -22.05 -3.62
N PRO A 20 46.57 -20.80 -3.13
CA PRO A 20 46.72 -20.57 -1.70
C PRO A 20 45.50 -21.17 -0.98
N ALA A 21 45.76 -21.95 0.06
CA ALA A 21 44.73 -22.46 0.95
C ALA A 21 43.93 -21.28 1.49
N SER A 22 42.65 -21.24 1.17
CA SER A 22 41.70 -20.31 1.79
C SER A 22 41.71 -20.57 3.29
N ALA A 23 42.02 -19.54 4.08
CA ALA A 23 41.84 -19.56 5.52
C ALA A 23 40.43 -20.04 5.87
N PRO A 24 40.23 -20.86 6.91
CA PRO A 24 38.90 -21.19 7.37
C PRO A 24 38.26 -19.91 7.87
N SER A 25 37.29 -19.40 7.10
CA SER A 25 36.35 -18.39 7.58
C SER A 25 35.59 -19.01 8.74
N VAL A 26 35.97 -18.64 9.96
CA VAL A 26 35.15 -18.84 11.15
C VAL A 26 33.93 -17.93 10.99
N GLU A 27 32.97 -18.36 10.20
CA GLU A 27 31.58 -17.93 10.36
C GLU A 27 31.15 -18.51 11.71
N ASN A 28 31.24 -17.70 12.77
CA ASN A 28 30.53 -17.97 14.01
C ASN A 28 29.03 -18.08 13.68
N PRO A 29 28.39 -19.26 13.83
CA PRO A 29 26.96 -19.41 13.58
C PRO A 29 26.10 -18.82 14.71
N ALA A 30 26.70 -18.08 15.64
CA ALA A 30 26.15 -17.75 16.95
C ALA A 30 25.75 -16.27 17.11
N GLU A 31 25.36 -15.58 16.04
CA GLU A 31 24.64 -14.30 16.13
C GLU A 31 23.54 -14.20 15.06
N ASN A 32 22.74 -15.25 14.92
CA ASN A 32 21.36 -15.02 14.49
C ASN A 32 20.61 -14.62 15.77
N PRO A 33 20.23 -13.34 15.97
CA PRO A 33 19.36 -12.99 17.08
C PRO A 33 18.12 -13.84 16.91
N VAL A 34 17.88 -14.75 17.87
CA VAL A 34 16.76 -15.69 17.88
C VAL A 34 15.54 -14.96 17.37
N GLU A 35 15.16 -15.24 16.12
CA GLU A 35 14.10 -14.50 15.46
C GLU A 35 12.86 -14.74 16.29
N ASN A 36 12.42 -13.72 17.03
CA ASN A 36 11.38 -13.88 18.03
C ASN A 36 10.12 -14.41 17.32
N VAL A 37 9.88 -15.72 17.47
CA VAL A 37 8.92 -16.48 16.65
C VAL A 37 7.51 -15.95 16.85
N ASN A 38 7.28 -15.27 17.99
CA ASN A 38 6.00 -14.69 18.37
C ASN A 38 5.91 -13.17 18.08
N TRP A 39 6.15 -12.76 16.84
CA TRP A 39 6.00 -11.35 16.41
C TRP A 39 4.55 -10.82 16.53
N ALA A 40 3.57 -11.72 16.44
CA ALA A 40 2.15 -11.40 16.64
C ALA A 40 1.90 -11.11 18.13
N GLY A 41 2.25 -12.03 19.01
CA GLY A 41 2.44 -11.77 20.44
C GLY A 41 1.29 -11.07 21.14
N LYS A 42 1.59 -10.45 22.28
CA LYS A 42 0.64 -9.69 23.10
C LYS A 42 0.31 -8.33 22.46
N GLU A 43 1.25 -7.80 21.70
CA GLU A 43 1.21 -6.49 21.05
C GLU A 43 0.11 -6.43 20.00
N LEU A 44 0.06 -7.41 19.08
CA LEU A 44 -0.99 -7.47 18.05
C LEU A 44 -2.37 -7.54 18.68
N TYR A 45 -2.59 -8.46 19.63
CA TYR A 45 -3.88 -8.60 20.29
C TYR A 45 -4.26 -7.34 21.08
N SER A 46 -3.32 -6.69 21.75
CA SER A 46 -3.58 -5.43 22.47
C SER A 46 -4.06 -4.33 21.52
N ILE A 47 -3.45 -4.23 20.33
CA ILE A 47 -3.80 -3.21 19.35
C ILE A 47 -5.12 -3.54 18.65
N LEU A 48 -5.34 -4.80 18.26
CA LEU A 48 -6.63 -5.24 17.73
C LEU A 48 -7.78 -5.03 18.72
N ARG A 49 -7.55 -5.26 20.02
CA ARG A 49 -8.54 -4.95 21.06
C ARG A 49 -8.82 -3.45 21.16
N LEU A 50 -7.78 -2.61 21.10
CA LEU A 50 -7.95 -1.15 21.09
C LEU A 50 -8.79 -0.71 19.89
N LEU A 51 -8.51 -1.25 18.70
CA LEU A 51 -9.24 -0.94 17.46
C LEU A 51 -10.66 -1.53 17.45
N ALA A 52 -10.91 -2.60 18.19
CA ALA A 52 -12.25 -3.15 18.35
C ALA A 52 -13.17 -2.23 19.17
N VAL A 53 -12.63 -1.37 20.05
CA VAL A 53 -13.44 -0.45 20.87
C VAL A 53 -14.37 0.45 20.03
N PRO A 54 -13.88 1.23 19.05
CA PRO A 54 -14.76 2.03 18.19
C PRO A 54 -15.70 1.17 17.33
N ALA A 55 -15.24 0.01 16.84
CA ALA A 55 -16.11 -0.89 16.08
C ALA A 55 -17.28 -1.42 16.91
N LEU A 56 -17.04 -1.82 18.16
CA LEU A 56 -18.06 -2.29 19.09
C LEU A 56 -19.00 -1.16 19.52
N PHE A 57 -18.49 0.06 19.67
CA PHE A 57 -19.32 1.22 19.95
C PHE A 57 -20.27 1.54 18.79
N VAL A 58 -19.79 1.49 17.55
CA VAL A 58 -20.66 1.66 16.37
C VAL A 58 -21.67 0.50 16.27
N LEU A 59 -21.22 -0.73 16.50
CA LEU A 59 -22.09 -1.90 16.48
C LEU A 59 -23.18 -1.82 17.55
N SER A 60 -22.87 -1.36 18.76
CA SER A 60 -23.86 -1.21 19.83
C SER A 60 -24.90 -0.14 19.49
N ILE A 61 -24.49 0.96 18.86
CA ILE A 61 -25.42 1.98 18.34
C ILE A 61 -26.40 1.34 17.34
N ILE A 62 -25.90 0.54 16.40
CA ILE A 62 -26.72 -0.09 15.36
C ILE A 62 -27.65 -1.15 15.96
N VAL A 63 -27.12 -2.09 16.74
CA VAL A 63 -27.86 -3.26 17.27
C VAL A 63 -28.93 -2.83 18.27
N PHE A 64 -28.58 -1.92 19.20
CA PHE A 64 -29.50 -1.45 20.23
C PHE A 64 -30.28 -0.19 19.82
N LYS A 65 -30.11 0.27 18.57
CA LYS A 65 -30.74 1.50 18.04
C LYS A 65 -30.54 2.70 18.96
N LEU A 66 -29.34 2.84 19.52
CA LEU A 66 -29.01 3.93 20.46
C LEU A 66 -28.88 5.24 19.71
N HIS A 67 -29.29 6.32 20.35
CA HIS A 67 -29.12 7.68 19.83
C HIS A 67 -28.26 8.46 20.83
N PRO A 68 -26.92 8.26 20.85
CA PRO A 68 -26.04 8.84 21.86
C PRO A 68 -26.01 10.38 21.85
N GLY A 69 -26.57 11.02 20.82
CA GLY A 69 -26.52 12.45 20.62
C GLY A 69 -25.09 12.97 20.55
N LYS A 70 -24.92 14.30 20.61
CA LYS A 70 -23.58 14.91 20.60
C LYS A 70 -22.78 14.50 21.84
N ILE A 71 -23.41 14.49 23.01
CA ILE A 71 -22.75 14.22 24.30
C ILE A 71 -22.16 12.81 24.33
N GLY A 72 -22.91 11.79 23.91
CA GLY A 72 -22.41 10.41 23.90
C GLY A 72 -21.30 10.20 22.87
N LEU A 73 -21.38 10.83 21.70
CA LEU A 73 -20.33 10.76 20.68
C LEU A 73 -19.04 11.45 21.12
N TYR A 74 -19.12 12.68 21.65
CA TYR A 74 -17.96 13.40 22.16
C TYR A 74 -17.39 12.77 23.44
N GLY A 75 -18.25 12.24 24.32
CA GLY A 75 -17.84 11.49 25.50
C GLY A 75 -17.07 10.23 25.12
N PHE A 76 -17.56 9.46 24.14
CA PHE A 76 -16.84 8.32 23.60
C PHE A 76 -15.50 8.74 22.99
N ALA A 77 -15.48 9.79 22.15
CA ALA A 77 -14.25 10.28 21.53
C ALA A 77 -13.21 10.72 22.57
N LEU A 78 -13.63 11.37 23.66
CA LEU A 78 -12.76 11.76 24.76
C LEU A 78 -12.17 10.52 25.46
N VAL A 79 -13.01 9.55 25.85
CA VAL A 79 -12.56 8.32 26.51
C VAL A 79 -11.61 7.53 25.62
N PHE A 80 -11.97 7.34 24.35
CA PHE A 80 -11.12 6.64 23.38
C PHE A 80 -9.81 7.39 23.13
N GLY A 81 -9.85 8.72 23.04
CA GLY A 81 -8.66 9.56 22.93
C GLY A 81 -7.72 9.41 24.13
N LEU A 82 -8.25 9.39 25.35
CA LEU A 82 -7.47 9.13 26.57
C LEU A 82 -6.85 7.73 26.57
N LEU A 83 -7.62 6.71 26.18
CA LEU A 83 -7.12 5.34 26.03
C LEU A 83 -5.98 5.26 25.01
N LEU A 84 -6.12 5.94 23.87
CA LEU A 84 -5.06 6.03 22.86
C LEU A 84 -3.81 6.68 23.44
N LEU A 85 -3.93 7.82 24.12
CA LEU A 85 -2.80 8.53 24.75
C LEU A 85 -2.06 7.64 25.77
N ILE A 86 -2.79 6.86 26.57
CA ILE A 86 -2.19 5.89 27.50
C ILE A 86 -1.41 4.82 26.72
N GLN A 87 -1.97 4.30 25.63
CA GLN A 87 -1.31 3.27 24.82
C GLN A 87 -0.09 3.81 24.07
N LEU A 88 -0.05 5.09 23.70
CA LEU A 88 1.10 5.71 23.06
C LEU A 88 2.35 5.76 23.95
N ARG A 89 2.21 5.61 25.27
CA ARG A 89 3.35 5.43 26.17
C ARG A 89 4.17 4.17 25.85
N LYS A 90 3.56 3.17 25.19
CA LYS A 90 4.22 1.92 24.78
C LYS A 90 4.91 2.02 23.41
N GLY A 91 4.62 3.05 22.62
CA GLY A 91 5.18 3.23 21.28
C GLY A 91 4.18 3.81 20.28
N PRO A 92 4.60 4.09 19.03
CA PRO A 92 3.78 4.71 18.00
C PRO A 92 2.76 3.77 17.34
N GLU A 93 2.90 2.46 17.55
CA GLU A 93 2.11 1.44 16.84
C GLU A 93 0.58 1.62 16.97
N PRO A 94 0.00 1.96 18.14
CA PRO A 94 -1.44 2.21 18.25
C PRO A 94 -1.94 3.34 17.36
N LEU A 95 -1.17 4.42 17.23
CA LEU A 95 -1.53 5.57 16.39
C LEU A 95 -1.42 5.23 14.91
N LEU A 96 -0.36 4.52 14.51
CA LEU A 96 -0.21 4.04 13.14
C LEU A 96 -1.31 3.06 12.75
N ALA A 97 -1.66 2.12 13.63
CA ALA A 97 -2.73 1.16 13.39
C ALA A 97 -4.10 1.86 13.24
N LEU A 98 -4.37 2.88 14.07
CA LEU A 98 -5.57 3.71 13.96
C LEU A 98 -5.61 4.44 12.60
N VAL A 99 -4.50 5.06 12.20
CA VAL A 99 -4.39 5.74 10.90
C VAL A 99 -4.61 4.78 9.73
N ILE A 100 -3.97 3.62 9.73
CA ILE A 100 -4.11 2.60 8.68
C ILE A 100 -5.56 2.17 8.47
N ILE A 101 -6.36 2.09 9.54
CA ILE A 101 -7.76 1.64 9.46
C ILE A 101 -8.71 2.82 9.18
N TYR A 102 -8.47 3.98 9.79
CA TYR A 102 -9.39 5.12 9.70
C TYR A 102 -9.21 5.95 8.42
N TYR A 103 -7.97 6.20 7.96
CA TYR A 103 -7.73 7.07 6.80
C TYR A 103 -8.52 6.66 5.56
N PRO A 104 -8.53 5.36 5.18
CA PRO A 104 -9.36 4.85 4.10
C PRO A 104 -10.84 5.20 4.15
N LEU A 105 -11.38 5.44 5.35
CA LEU A 105 -12.79 5.66 5.63
C LEU A 105 -13.09 7.12 6.02
N SER A 106 -12.08 7.98 6.07
CA SER A 106 -12.17 9.32 6.65
C SER A 106 -13.13 10.28 5.94
N LYS A 107 -13.30 10.14 4.62
CA LYS A 107 -14.30 10.91 3.84
C LYS A 107 -15.73 10.41 4.11
N LEU A 108 -15.91 9.12 4.38
CA LEU A 108 -17.22 8.52 4.68
C LEU A 108 -17.65 8.82 6.12
N TYR A 109 -16.71 8.79 7.06
CA TYR A 109 -16.95 9.06 8.49
C TYR A 109 -16.09 10.23 8.98
N PRO A 110 -16.37 11.47 8.53
CA PRO A 110 -15.57 12.62 8.91
C PRO A 110 -15.78 12.97 10.38
N VAL A 111 -14.70 12.90 11.17
CA VAL A 111 -14.68 13.44 12.53
C VAL A 111 -14.43 14.95 12.45
N LEU A 112 -15.48 15.76 12.53
CA LEU A 112 -15.40 17.22 12.51
C LEU A 112 -15.26 17.75 13.94
N ILE A 113 -14.15 18.44 14.22
CA ILE A 113 -13.86 18.99 15.55
C ILE A 113 -14.17 20.48 15.57
N ALA A 114 -13.64 21.21 14.59
CA ALA A 114 -13.88 22.65 14.39
C ALA A 114 -13.85 22.97 12.89
N PRO A 115 -14.31 24.14 12.45
CA PRO A 115 -14.17 24.58 11.06
C PRO A 115 -12.71 24.46 10.58
N GLY A 116 -12.47 23.66 9.53
CA GLY A 116 -11.13 23.40 9.00
C GLY A 116 -10.27 22.40 9.80
N ILE A 117 -10.73 21.92 10.96
CA ILE A 117 -10.04 20.93 11.80
C ILE A 117 -10.86 19.65 11.85
N ASN A 118 -10.38 18.63 11.15
CA ASN A 118 -10.97 17.29 11.16
C ASN A 118 -10.04 16.28 11.87
N GLY A 119 -10.57 15.10 12.13
CA GLY A 119 -9.84 14.04 12.82
C GLY A 119 -8.61 13.53 12.06
N THR A 120 -8.60 13.56 10.73
CA THR A 120 -7.41 13.18 9.95
C THR A 120 -6.28 14.15 10.18
N ASN A 121 -6.54 15.46 10.12
CA ASN A 121 -5.54 16.49 10.40
C ASN A 121 -4.97 16.32 11.82
N LEU A 122 -5.82 16.01 12.80
CA LEU A 122 -5.38 15.78 14.18
C LEU A 122 -4.49 14.54 14.31
N LEU A 123 -4.84 13.44 13.63
CA LEU A 123 -4.03 12.22 13.63
C LEU A 123 -2.66 12.45 12.95
N GLU A 124 -2.63 13.18 11.84
CA GLU A 124 -1.40 13.64 11.19
C GLU A 124 -0.53 14.45 12.14
N LEU A 125 -1.10 15.47 12.80
CA LEU A 125 -0.39 16.29 13.77
C LEU A 125 0.12 15.47 14.96
N PHE A 126 -0.66 14.49 15.45
CA PHE A 126 -0.19 13.58 16.48
C PHE A 126 0.94 12.68 16.01
N LEU A 127 0.90 12.18 14.77
CA LEU A 127 2.00 11.38 14.20
C LEU A 127 3.27 12.23 14.09
N ILE A 128 3.16 13.45 13.57
CA ILE A 128 4.28 14.40 13.45
C ILE A 128 4.85 14.71 14.84
N SER A 129 3.99 15.07 15.79
CA SER A 129 4.39 15.40 17.16
C SER A 129 5.10 14.21 17.82
N PHE A 130 4.52 13.01 17.70
CA PHE A 130 5.12 11.80 18.25
C PHE A 130 6.46 11.50 17.57
N TRP A 131 6.55 11.62 16.26
CA TRP A 131 7.80 11.40 15.51
C TRP A 131 8.91 12.35 15.98
N VAL A 132 8.63 13.65 16.07
CA VAL A 132 9.61 14.66 16.54
C VAL A 132 10.03 14.37 17.98
N ILE A 133 9.07 14.16 18.90
CA ILE A 133 9.36 13.86 20.32
C ILE A 133 10.16 12.57 20.44
N HIS A 134 9.78 11.52 19.69
CA HIS A 134 10.45 10.23 19.73
C HIS A 134 11.87 10.30 19.16
N ALA A 135 12.09 11.05 18.08
CA ALA A 135 13.42 11.27 17.52
C ALA A 135 14.32 12.03 18.51
N TYR A 136 13.82 13.13 19.08
CA TYR A 136 14.55 13.95 20.05
C TYR A 136 14.89 13.17 21.33
N LYS A 137 13.88 12.55 21.97
CA LYS A 137 14.05 11.82 23.24
C LYS A 137 15.03 10.65 23.13
N ASN A 138 15.05 9.98 21.97
CA ASN A 138 15.92 8.81 21.76
C ASN A 138 17.19 9.13 20.98
N GLN A 139 17.49 10.42 20.73
CA GLN A 139 18.66 10.87 19.96
C GLN A 139 18.79 10.14 18.61
N ARG A 140 17.64 9.88 17.96
CA ARG A 140 17.57 9.21 16.66
C ARG A 140 17.56 10.24 15.54
N LYS A 141 18.09 9.84 14.38
CA LYS A 141 17.91 10.63 13.16
C LYS A 141 16.42 10.77 12.86
N MET A 142 16.02 11.95 12.40
CA MET A 142 14.63 12.21 11.97
C MET A 142 14.23 11.30 10.81
N PHE A 143 15.17 11.03 9.89
CA PHE A 143 14.92 10.23 8.69
C PHE A 143 15.78 8.96 8.67
N ASN A 144 15.11 7.81 8.64
CA ASN A 144 15.67 6.48 8.49
C ASN A 144 15.65 6.08 7.00
N PRO A 145 16.81 5.82 6.39
CA PRO A 145 16.86 5.38 5.01
C PRO A 145 16.47 3.89 4.91
N LEU A 146 15.22 3.62 4.50
CA LEU A 146 14.79 2.30 4.03
C LEU A 146 14.92 2.17 2.50
N PRO A 147 14.93 0.95 1.93
CA PRO A 147 14.87 0.77 0.49
C PRO A 147 13.72 1.60 -0.13
N PHE A 148 13.98 2.20 -1.29
CA PHE A 148 13.03 3.02 -2.05
C PHE A 148 12.61 4.36 -1.43
N THR A 149 12.97 4.70 -0.19
CA THR A 149 12.66 6.03 0.38
C THR A 149 13.26 7.16 -0.43
N ARG A 150 14.44 6.96 -1.01
CA ARG A 150 15.07 7.92 -1.94
C ARG A 150 14.22 8.16 -3.18
N LEU A 151 13.61 7.12 -3.76
CA LEU A 151 12.75 7.28 -4.93
C LEU A 151 11.50 8.07 -4.58
N VAL A 152 10.88 7.77 -3.43
CA VAL A 152 9.73 8.54 -2.92
C VAL A 152 10.12 9.99 -2.63
N GLY A 153 11.31 10.22 -2.07
CA GLY A 153 11.84 11.57 -1.85
C GLY A 153 12.07 12.36 -3.13
N ILE A 154 12.60 11.72 -4.18
CA ILE A 154 12.75 12.34 -5.51
C ILE A 154 11.36 12.66 -6.09
N TRP A 155 10.41 11.74 -5.99
CA TRP A 155 9.05 11.97 -6.49
C TRP A 155 8.35 13.10 -5.74
N PHE A 156 8.51 13.17 -4.41
CA PHE A 156 8.03 14.29 -3.59
C PHE A 156 8.63 15.61 -4.07
N PHE A 157 9.96 15.66 -4.25
CA PHE A 157 10.65 16.86 -4.70
C PHE A 157 10.18 17.33 -6.09
N LEU A 158 10.05 16.41 -7.05
CA LEU A 158 9.50 16.72 -8.37
C LEU A 158 8.06 17.22 -8.30
N SER A 159 7.26 16.67 -7.38
CA SER A 159 5.89 17.11 -7.16
C SER A 159 5.82 18.54 -6.58
N VAL A 160 6.74 18.88 -5.66
CA VAL A 160 6.88 20.24 -5.14
C VAL A 160 7.25 21.21 -6.26
N ILE A 161 8.20 20.85 -7.13
CA ILE A 161 8.54 21.65 -8.32
C ILE A 161 7.31 21.85 -9.21
N SER A 162 6.52 20.80 -9.44
CA SER A 162 5.29 20.89 -10.23
C SER A 162 4.29 21.89 -9.65
N VAL A 163 4.14 21.95 -8.32
CA VAL A 163 3.28 22.95 -7.67
C VAL A 163 3.80 24.37 -7.89
N PHE A 164 5.11 24.60 -7.80
CA PHE A 164 5.68 25.91 -8.13
C PHE A 164 5.44 26.30 -9.59
N THR A 165 5.54 25.34 -10.53
CA THR A 165 5.19 25.61 -11.92
C THR A 165 3.70 25.94 -12.08
N ALA A 166 2.79 25.28 -11.36
CA ALA A 166 1.36 25.61 -11.39
C ALA A 166 1.10 27.02 -10.82
N ILE A 167 1.71 27.37 -9.69
CA ILE A 167 1.62 28.71 -9.08
C ILE A 167 2.13 29.79 -10.05
N TYR A 168 3.23 29.51 -10.77
CA TYR A 168 3.78 30.45 -11.74
C TYR A 168 2.81 30.74 -12.90
N HIS A 169 2.08 29.73 -13.39
CA HIS A 169 1.15 29.89 -14.52
C HIS A 169 -0.23 30.40 -14.11
N ILE A 170 -0.75 29.96 -12.95
CA ILE A 170 -2.10 30.29 -12.46
C ILE A 170 -2.11 31.60 -11.65
N GLY A 171 -0.97 31.93 -11.03
CA GLY A 171 -0.84 33.00 -10.03
C GLY A 171 -1.05 32.49 -8.60
N LEU A 172 -0.36 33.12 -7.63
CA LEU A 172 -0.37 32.72 -6.22
C LEU A 172 -1.77 32.84 -5.59
N HIS A 173 -2.46 33.96 -5.81
CA HIS A 173 -3.76 34.20 -5.19
C HIS A 173 -4.82 33.20 -5.68
N PRO A 174 -5.04 33.00 -7.00
CA PRO A 174 -5.98 31.98 -7.47
C PRO A 174 -5.58 30.57 -7.05
N PHE A 175 -4.27 30.27 -6.95
CA PHE A 175 -3.80 28.98 -6.44
C PHE A 175 -4.22 28.72 -5.00
N ILE A 176 -3.99 29.69 -4.10
CA ILE A 176 -4.32 29.55 -2.68
C ILE A 176 -5.81 29.32 -2.48
N TRP A 177 -6.66 30.07 -3.17
CA TRP A 177 -8.12 30.00 -3.00
C TRP A 177 -8.74 28.74 -3.60
N ASN A 178 -8.23 28.26 -4.73
CA ASN A 178 -8.90 27.18 -5.47
C ASN A 178 -8.20 25.82 -5.36
N TYR A 179 -6.88 25.79 -5.13
CA TYR A 179 -6.09 24.56 -5.30
C TYR A 179 -5.27 24.16 -4.07
N LEU A 180 -5.14 25.00 -3.05
CA LEU A 180 -4.29 24.71 -1.88
C LEU A 180 -4.70 23.42 -1.14
N LEU A 181 -6.00 23.21 -0.93
CA LEU A 181 -6.50 22.01 -0.25
C LEU A 181 -6.29 20.74 -1.08
N SER A 182 -6.46 20.82 -2.40
CA SER A 182 -6.19 19.70 -3.32
C SER A 182 -4.70 19.37 -3.39
N ALA A 183 -3.84 20.39 -3.45
CA ALA A 183 -2.39 20.23 -3.40
C ALA A 183 -1.94 19.61 -2.07
N ARG A 184 -2.49 20.07 -0.94
CA ARG A 184 -2.27 19.46 0.37
C ARG A 184 -2.67 17.99 0.37
N GLY A 185 -3.89 17.68 -0.05
CA GLY A 185 -4.39 16.29 -0.10
C GLY A 185 -3.51 15.38 -0.96
N PHE A 186 -2.95 15.90 -2.06
CA PHE A 186 -1.96 15.19 -2.86
C PHE A 186 -0.63 14.96 -2.11
N PHE A 187 -0.19 15.91 -1.28
CA PHE A 187 1.04 15.78 -0.50
C PHE A 187 0.92 14.88 0.73
N ASP A 188 -0.29 14.71 1.28
CA ASP A 188 -0.55 13.90 2.47
C ASP A 188 0.00 12.47 2.32
N GLN A 189 -0.03 11.88 1.11
CA GLN A 189 0.54 10.55 0.86
C GLN A 189 2.06 10.47 1.13
N PHE A 190 2.81 11.52 0.82
CA PHE A 190 4.26 11.56 1.08
C PHE A 190 4.54 11.78 2.56
N ILE A 191 3.77 12.67 3.20
CA ILE A 191 3.86 12.94 4.63
C ILE A 191 3.61 11.64 5.40
N ILE A 192 2.50 10.95 5.10
CA ILE A 192 2.14 9.67 5.73
C ILE A 192 3.21 8.60 5.45
N PHE A 193 3.71 8.48 4.22
CA PHE A 193 4.78 7.55 3.90
C PHE A 193 6.01 7.74 4.82
N PHE A 194 6.51 8.98 4.92
CA PHE A 194 7.66 9.27 5.77
C PHE A 194 7.36 9.10 7.25
N LEU A 195 6.16 9.47 7.72
CA LEU A 195 5.77 9.23 9.11
C LEU A 195 5.76 7.74 9.45
N VAL A 196 5.14 6.91 8.60
CA VAL A 196 5.08 5.45 8.79
C VAL A 196 6.49 4.86 8.83
N VAL A 197 7.33 5.15 7.83
CA VAL A 197 8.69 4.60 7.73
C VAL A 197 9.56 4.99 8.93
N ASN A 198 9.46 6.24 9.40
CA ASN A 198 10.30 6.74 10.49
C ASN A 198 9.81 6.34 11.89
N LEU A 199 8.53 5.98 12.03
CA LEU A 199 7.95 5.53 13.28
C LEU A 199 8.02 4.02 13.50
N ILE A 200 8.35 3.22 12.46
CA ILE A 200 8.62 1.79 12.62
C ILE A 200 9.85 1.61 13.51
N GLN A 201 9.67 0.93 14.65
CA GLN A 201 10.72 0.74 15.64
C GLN A 201 11.53 -0.54 15.43
N ASP A 202 10.88 -1.60 14.91
CA ASP A 202 11.50 -2.91 14.74
C ASP A 202 10.78 -3.76 13.66
N LYS A 203 11.40 -4.89 13.31
CA LYS A 203 10.91 -5.84 12.30
C LYS A 203 9.54 -6.45 12.66
N ASN A 204 9.26 -6.69 13.94
CA ASN A 204 7.99 -7.26 14.39
C ASN A 204 6.86 -6.23 14.30
N MET A 205 7.13 -4.98 14.67
CA MET A 205 6.21 -3.87 14.43
C MET A 205 5.89 -3.73 12.94
N ALA A 206 6.90 -3.77 12.05
CA ALA A 206 6.67 -3.74 10.61
C ALA A 206 5.75 -4.88 10.13
N ARG A 207 5.96 -6.12 10.63
CA ARG A 207 5.08 -7.26 10.33
C ARG A 207 3.64 -7.01 10.78
N ARG A 208 3.45 -6.47 11.99
CA ARG A 208 2.11 -6.15 12.52
C ARG A 208 1.44 -5.03 11.72
N LEU A 209 2.18 -3.99 11.30
CA LEU A 209 1.64 -2.95 10.43
C LEU A 209 1.12 -3.51 9.10
N ILE A 210 1.84 -4.47 8.50
CA ILE A 210 1.35 -5.15 7.29
C ILE A 210 0.04 -5.88 7.57
N VAL A 211 -0.11 -6.55 8.73
CA VAL A 211 -1.37 -7.18 9.12
C VAL A 211 -2.49 -6.14 9.27
N TYR A 212 -2.24 -4.98 9.87
CA TYR A 212 -3.23 -3.90 9.96
C TYR A 212 -3.64 -3.38 8.57
N MET A 213 -2.68 -3.26 7.64
CA MET A 213 -2.97 -2.87 6.26
C MET A 213 -3.82 -3.92 5.53
N MET A 214 -3.52 -5.21 5.72
CA MET A 214 -4.32 -6.30 5.14
C MET A 214 -5.73 -6.35 5.73
N PHE A 215 -5.87 -6.07 7.03
CA PHE A 215 -7.18 -5.97 7.68
C PHE A 215 -7.97 -4.76 7.15
N SER A 216 -7.33 -3.60 7.05
CA SER A 216 -7.91 -2.40 6.46
C SER A 216 -8.35 -2.64 5.00
N ALA A 217 -7.51 -3.29 4.20
CA ALA A 217 -7.82 -3.71 2.83
C ALA A 217 -9.09 -4.58 2.78
N ALA A 218 -9.22 -5.56 3.68
CA ALA A 218 -10.41 -6.40 3.74
C ALA A 218 -11.68 -5.58 4.04
N VAL A 219 -11.62 -4.61 4.95
CA VAL A 219 -12.75 -3.70 5.24
C VAL A 219 -13.13 -2.88 4.00
N ILE A 220 -12.14 -2.31 3.30
CA ILE A 220 -12.37 -1.54 2.06
C ILE A 220 -12.98 -2.42 0.96
N PHE A 221 -12.53 -3.67 0.83
CA PHE A 221 -13.06 -4.61 -0.17
C PHE A 221 -14.49 -5.04 0.16
N LEU A 222 -14.81 -5.23 1.45
CA LEU A 222 -16.18 -5.51 1.89
C LEU A 222 -17.12 -4.32 1.64
N TYR A 223 -16.63 -3.09 1.83
CA TYR A 223 -17.38 -1.91 1.45
C TYR A 223 -17.62 -1.86 -0.07
N GLY A 224 -16.56 -2.07 -0.86
CA GLY A 224 -16.64 -2.05 -2.32
C GLY A 224 -17.53 -3.14 -2.90
N ILE A 225 -17.54 -4.35 -2.31
CA ILE A 225 -18.41 -5.43 -2.78
C ILE A 225 -19.88 -5.17 -2.41
N HIS A 226 -20.14 -4.55 -1.25
CA HIS A 226 -21.47 -4.11 -0.86
C HIS A 226 -21.99 -3.04 -1.83
N GLU A 227 -21.18 -2.01 -2.11
CA GLU A 227 -21.53 -0.99 -3.10
C GLU A 227 -21.77 -1.60 -4.49
N TRP A 228 -20.90 -2.51 -4.92
CA TRP A 228 -21.07 -3.23 -6.18
C TRP A 228 -22.38 -4.00 -6.27
N TRP A 229 -22.85 -4.57 -5.16
CA TRP A 229 -24.15 -5.26 -5.14
C TRP A 229 -25.32 -4.31 -5.39
N LEU A 230 -25.19 -3.05 -4.99
CA LEU A 230 -26.22 -2.02 -5.18
C LEU A 230 -26.17 -1.41 -6.58
N THR A 231 -24.99 -1.33 -7.20
CA THR A 231 -24.79 -0.67 -8.49
C THR A 231 -24.70 -1.62 -9.69
N ARG A 232 -24.61 -2.94 -9.45
CA ARG A 232 -24.58 -3.95 -10.53
C ARG A 232 -25.83 -3.88 -11.40
N GLY A 233 -25.63 -3.88 -12.72
CA GLY A 233 -26.73 -3.87 -13.68
C GLY A 233 -27.33 -2.48 -13.93
N ALA A 234 -26.69 -1.40 -13.47
CA ALA A 234 -27.12 -0.06 -13.82
C ALA A 234 -27.02 0.19 -15.33
N SER A 235 -27.85 1.12 -15.82
CA SER A 235 -28.06 1.38 -17.25
C SER A 235 -26.83 1.92 -18.00
N SER A 236 -25.79 2.33 -17.29
CA SER A 236 -24.56 2.83 -17.88
C SER A 236 -23.35 2.49 -17.02
N ILE A 237 -22.17 2.52 -17.63
CA ILE A 237 -20.89 2.33 -16.95
C ILE A 237 -20.75 3.34 -15.82
N GLU A 238 -21.00 4.62 -16.08
CA GLU A 238 -20.87 5.70 -15.08
C GLU A 238 -21.73 5.49 -13.83
N LYS A 239 -22.95 4.97 -13.99
CA LYS A 239 -23.82 4.63 -12.84
C LYS A 239 -23.40 3.34 -12.12
N SER A 240 -22.64 2.47 -12.80
CA SER A 240 -22.17 1.20 -12.25
C SER A 240 -20.83 1.33 -11.52
N ARG A 241 -20.15 2.48 -11.62
CA ARG A 241 -18.82 2.67 -11.02
C ARG A 241 -18.93 2.76 -9.52
N LEU A 242 -17.96 2.16 -8.84
CA LEU A 242 -17.83 2.27 -7.39
C LEU A 242 -17.19 3.60 -7.04
N LEU A 243 -17.86 4.39 -6.22
CA LEU A 243 -17.35 5.62 -5.62
C LEU A 243 -16.43 5.31 -4.43
N GLY A 244 -16.69 4.20 -3.74
CA GLY A 244 -15.98 3.82 -2.53
C GLY A 244 -16.17 4.82 -1.39
N PRO A 245 -15.42 4.64 -0.28
CA PRO A 245 -15.45 5.58 0.84
C PRO A 245 -14.93 6.97 0.47
N ILE A 246 -14.17 7.09 -0.63
CA ILE A 246 -13.52 8.32 -1.05
C ILE A 246 -14.40 9.20 -1.95
N GLY A 247 -15.50 8.64 -2.48
CA GLY A 247 -16.49 9.35 -3.28
C GLY A 247 -16.13 9.55 -4.76
N GLN A 248 -15.01 8.98 -5.23
CA GLN A 248 -14.51 9.19 -6.60
C GLN A 248 -13.95 7.87 -7.17
N PRO A 249 -14.43 7.38 -8.32
CA PRO A 249 -14.09 6.03 -8.79
C PRO A 249 -12.62 5.76 -9.11
N ASN A 250 -11.89 6.75 -9.63
CA ASN A 250 -10.47 6.61 -9.96
C ASN A 250 -9.61 6.66 -8.69
N GLU A 251 -9.93 7.54 -7.73
CA GLU A 251 -9.26 7.57 -6.42
C GLU A 251 -9.52 6.27 -5.67
N PHE A 252 -10.76 5.76 -5.69
CA PHE A 252 -11.09 4.50 -5.06
C PHE A 252 -10.37 3.33 -5.72
N ALA A 253 -10.32 3.28 -7.05
CA ALA A 253 -9.55 2.25 -7.75
C ALA A 253 -8.06 2.29 -7.41
N ALA A 254 -7.47 3.48 -7.29
CA ALA A 254 -6.09 3.65 -6.81
C ALA A 254 -5.91 3.13 -5.37
N GLN A 255 -6.86 3.42 -4.48
CA GLN A 255 -6.87 2.89 -3.12
C GLN A 255 -6.94 1.36 -3.09
N ILE A 256 -7.71 0.73 -3.98
CA ILE A 256 -7.79 -0.74 -4.08
C ILE A 256 -6.46 -1.35 -4.51
N ILE A 257 -5.73 -0.73 -5.44
CA ILE A 257 -4.39 -1.16 -5.85
C ILE A 257 -3.44 -1.15 -4.65
N TYR A 258 -3.34 -0.01 -3.95
CA TYR A 258 -2.48 0.09 -2.76
C TYR A 258 -2.87 -0.92 -1.67
N SER A 259 -4.16 -1.24 -1.56
CA SER A 259 -4.70 -2.22 -0.60
C SER A 259 -4.41 -3.67 -1.00
N LEU A 260 -4.26 -3.96 -2.30
CA LEU A 260 -3.89 -5.27 -2.81
C LEU A 260 -2.40 -5.59 -2.58
N ALA A 261 -1.53 -4.58 -2.59
CA ALA A 261 -0.07 -4.73 -2.43
C ALA A 261 0.36 -5.69 -1.31
N PRO A 262 -0.03 -5.51 -0.03
CA PRO A 262 0.41 -6.41 1.05
C PRO A 262 -0.15 -7.84 0.90
N LEU A 263 -1.36 -7.99 0.34
CA LEU A 263 -1.98 -9.30 0.12
C LEU A 263 -1.27 -10.07 -1.00
N LEU A 264 -0.94 -9.39 -2.10
CA LEU A 264 -0.19 -9.96 -3.22
C LEU A 264 1.25 -10.27 -2.81
N ALA A 265 1.90 -9.39 -2.03
CA ALA A 265 3.23 -9.62 -1.48
C ALA A 265 3.28 -10.88 -0.61
N TYR A 266 2.27 -11.10 0.26
CA TYR A 266 2.13 -12.33 1.02
C TYR A 266 2.04 -13.56 0.11
N GLY A 267 1.16 -13.50 -0.91
CA GLY A 267 0.99 -14.59 -1.88
C GLY A 267 2.31 -14.93 -2.60
N ALA A 268 3.00 -13.92 -3.14
CA ALA A 268 4.26 -14.08 -3.85
C ALA A 268 5.39 -14.59 -2.93
N TYR A 269 5.43 -14.13 -1.68
CA TYR A 269 6.44 -14.59 -0.71
C TYR A 269 6.34 -16.10 -0.47
N TYR A 270 5.13 -16.62 -0.22
CA TYR A 270 4.90 -18.03 0.07
C TYR A 270 4.78 -18.94 -1.15
N PHE A 271 4.65 -18.40 -2.35
CA PHE A 271 4.55 -19.18 -3.59
C PHE A 271 5.78 -20.10 -3.79
N PRO A 272 5.61 -21.36 -4.25
CA PRO A 272 4.36 -22.02 -4.68
C PRO A 272 3.63 -22.83 -3.58
N ARG A 273 3.92 -22.58 -2.29
CA ARG A 273 3.37 -23.38 -1.19
C ARG A 273 1.88 -23.08 -0.99
N TRP A 274 1.11 -24.04 -0.46
CA TRP A 274 -0.32 -23.86 -0.10
C TRP A 274 -0.62 -22.58 0.69
N LYS A 275 0.34 -22.13 1.54
CA LYS A 275 0.21 -20.87 2.29
C LYS A 275 -0.09 -19.66 1.41
N SER A 276 0.38 -19.61 0.15
CA SER A 276 0.08 -18.51 -0.78
C SER A 276 -1.40 -18.37 -1.11
N TRP A 277 -2.16 -19.46 -1.04
CA TRP A 277 -3.58 -19.50 -1.40
C TRP A 277 -4.52 -19.04 -0.28
N ARG A 278 -4.02 -18.90 0.96
CA ARG A 278 -4.85 -18.53 2.13
C ARG A 278 -5.57 -17.19 1.97
N LEU A 279 -4.97 -16.26 1.23
CA LEU A 279 -5.53 -14.93 0.98
C LEU A 279 -6.21 -14.83 -0.38
N ALA A 280 -6.25 -15.91 -1.17
CA ALA A 280 -6.85 -15.90 -2.49
C ALA A 280 -8.31 -15.40 -2.47
N PRO A 281 -9.18 -15.80 -1.52
CA PRO A 281 -10.54 -15.26 -1.46
C PRO A 281 -10.57 -13.73 -1.32
N ILE A 282 -9.75 -13.17 -0.42
CA ILE A 282 -9.68 -11.71 -0.18
C ILE A 282 -9.13 -10.99 -1.43
N VAL A 283 -8.09 -11.54 -2.06
CA VAL A 283 -7.52 -11.00 -3.29
C VAL A 283 -8.55 -11.03 -4.42
N LEU A 284 -9.31 -12.12 -4.58
CA LEU A 284 -10.35 -12.22 -5.62
C LEU A 284 -11.48 -11.22 -5.41
N ILE A 285 -11.88 -10.97 -4.16
CA ILE A 285 -12.85 -9.90 -3.84
C ILE A 285 -12.25 -8.53 -4.22
N GLY A 286 -11.00 -8.25 -3.82
CA GLY A 286 -10.32 -7.00 -4.17
C GLY A 286 -10.20 -6.79 -5.69
N LEU A 287 -9.86 -7.83 -6.44
CA LEU A 287 -9.83 -7.80 -7.91
C LEU A 287 -11.22 -7.57 -8.50
N LYS A 288 -12.26 -8.19 -7.94
CA LYS A 288 -13.64 -7.94 -8.39
C LYS A 288 -14.05 -6.48 -8.18
N VAL A 289 -13.71 -5.91 -7.03
CA VAL A 289 -13.95 -4.49 -6.70
C VAL A 289 -13.15 -3.57 -7.63
N LEU A 290 -11.87 -3.88 -7.89
CA LEU A 290 -11.03 -3.13 -8.83
C LEU A 290 -11.65 -3.09 -10.25
N LEU A 291 -12.11 -4.24 -10.74
CA LEU A 291 -12.77 -4.35 -12.05
C LEU A 291 -14.10 -3.60 -12.11
N ALA A 292 -14.83 -3.53 -10.99
CA ALA A 292 -16.08 -2.81 -10.87
C ALA A 292 -15.91 -1.29 -10.74
N ALA A 293 -14.72 -0.78 -10.44
CA ALA A 293 -14.45 0.66 -10.43
C ALA A 293 -14.33 1.26 -11.85
N PHE A 294 -14.23 0.41 -12.89
CA PHE A 294 -14.12 0.80 -14.31
C PHE A 294 -13.01 1.84 -14.59
N SER A 295 -11.89 1.78 -13.88
CA SER A 295 -10.78 2.74 -14.03
C SER A 295 -9.66 2.19 -14.91
N ARG A 296 -9.48 2.81 -16.09
CA ARG A 296 -8.41 2.48 -17.05
C ARG A 296 -7.02 2.64 -16.42
N GLY A 297 -6.79 3.76 -15.74
CA GLY A 297 -5.54 4.04 -15.03
C GLY A 297 -5.24 3.00 -13.96
N ALA A 298 -6.28 2.46 -13.30
CA ALA A 298 -6.11 1.43 -12.30
C ALA A 298 -5.72 0.07 -12.91
N TYR A 299 -6.23 -0.29 -14.08
CA TYR A 299 -5.79 -1.52 -14.75
C TYR A 299 -4.31 -1.49 -15.11
N LEU A 300 -3.83 -0.35 -15.61
CA LEU A 300 -2.41 -0.14 -15.89
C LEU A 300 -1.57 -0.15 -14.59
N ALA A 301 -2.01 0.56 -13.55
CA ALA A 301 -1.31 0.59 -12.28
C ALA A 301 -1.23 -0.79 -11.62
N PHE A 302 -2.30 -1.60 -11.68
CA PHE A 302 -2.30 -2.98 -11.22
C PHE A 302 -1.34 -3.87 -12.03
N ALA A 303 -1.26 -3.69 -13.35
CA ALA A 303 -0.28 -4.39 -14.17
C ALA A 303 1.17 -4.02 -13.77
N MET A 304 1.44 -2.74 -13.49
CA MET A 304 2.75 -2.27 -13.01
C MET A 304 3.08 -2.80 -11.60
N GLU A 305 2.08 -2.91 -10.73
CA GLU A 305 2.20 -3.53 -9.41
C GLU A 305 2.58 -5.01 -9.52
N LEU A 306 1.88 -5.78 -10.36
CA LEU A 306 2.22 -7.19 -10.63
C LEU A 306 3.61 -7.34 -11.23
N ALA A 307 4.00 -6.47 -12.17
CA ALA A 307 5.32 -6.49 -12.78
C ALA A 307 6.41 -6.24 -11.73
N THR A 308 6.23 -5.22 -10.88
CA THR A 308 7.20 -4.86 -9.83
C THR A 308 7.29 -5.97 -8.78
N LEU A 309 6.15 -6.45 -8.27
CA LEU A 309 6.11 -7.53 -7.29
C LEU A 309 6.80 -8.80 -7.82
N SER A 310 6.49 -9.18 -9.06
CA SER A 310 7.03 -10.40 -9.62
C SER A 310 8.53 -10.30 -9.95
N PHE A 311 8.97 -9.12 -10.39
CA PHE A 311 10.39 -8.79 -10.59
C PHE A 311 11.18 -8.86 -9.28
N VAL A 312 10.67 -8.24 -8.21
CA VAL A 312 11.29 -8.26 -6.87
C VAL A 312 11.35 -9.68 -6.31
N LYS A 313 10.34 -10.51 -6.56
CA LYS A 313 10.30 -11.90 -6.07
C LYS A 313 11.40 -12.76 -6.70
N SER A 314 11.48 -12.84 -8.04
CA SER A 314 12.56 -13.49 -8.78
C SER A 314 12.36 -13.38 -10.30
N LYS A 315 13.44 -13.46 -11.09
CA LYS A 315 13.36 -13.51 -12.57
C LYS A 315 12.44 -14.63 -13.08
N LYS A 316 12.49 -15.82 -12.46
CA LYS A 316 11.64 -16.97 -12.85
C LYS A 316 10.15 -16.69 -12.61
N PHE A 317 9.83 -16.10 -11.46
CA PHE A 317 8.46 -15.74 -11.12
C PHE A 317 7.92 -14.60 -12.00
N PHE A 318 8.76 -13.62 -12.34
CA PHE A 318 8.43 -12.58 -13.33
C PHE A 318 8.07 -13.17 -14.69
N VAL A 319 8.91 -14.07 -15.24
CA VAL A 319 8.62 -14.77 -16.51
C VAL A 319 7.33 -15.59 -16.41
N LEU A 320 7.11 -16.29 -15.30
CA LEU A 320 5.86 -17.03 -15.07
C LEU A 320 4.63 -16.11 -15.13
N VAL A 321 4.67 -14.95 -14.47
CA VAL A 321 3.57 -13.98 -14.49
C VAL A 321 3.33 -13.45 -15.91
N LEU A 322 4.38 -13.11 -16.65
CA LEU A 322 4.27 -12.68 -18.05
C LEU A 322 3.67 -13.77 -18.94
N LEU A 323 4.10 -15.02 -18.77
CA LEU A 323 3.54 -16.16 -19.51
C LEU A 323 2.07 -16.35 -19.19
N VAL A 324 1.66 -16.31 -17.91
CA VAL A 324 0.25 -16.45 -17.52
C VAL A 324 -0.61 -15.33 -18.13
N ILE A 325 -0.18 -14.07 -18.01
CA ILE A 325 -0.91 -12.93 -18.57
C ILE A 325 -0.97 -13.02 -20.10
N GLY A 326 0.17 -13.31 -20.75
CA GLY A 326 0.25 -13.48 -22.20
C GLY A 326 -0.62 -14.63 -22.68
N THR A 327 -0.64 -15.76 -21.98
CA THR A 327 -1.49 -16.90 -22.34
C THR A 327 -2.98 -16.55 -22.25
N ILE A 328 -3.40 -15.88 -21.18
CA ILE A 328 -4.78 -15.40 -21.04
C ILE A 328 -5.15 -14.45 -22.18
N TYR A 329 -4.27 -13.50 -22.51
CA TYR A 329 -4.54 -12.50 -23.55
C TYR A 329 -4.62 -13.11 -24.96
N PHE A 330 -3.65 -13.94 -25.34
CA PHE A 330 -3.53 -14.44 -26.72
C PHE A 330 -4.34 -15.72 -26.99
N PHE A 331 -4.47 -16.62 -26.02
CA PHE A 331 -5.09 -17.94 -26.25
C PHE A 331 -6.44 -18.10 -25.56
N ILE A 332 -6.74 -17.31 -24.53
CA ILE A 332 -8.01 -17.41 -23.80
C ILE A 332 -8.66 -16.02 -23.58
N PRO A 333 -8.90 -15.24 -24.66
CA PRO A 333 -9.41 -13.86 -24.55
C PRO A 333 -10.81 -13.78 -23.92
N ALA A 334 -11.54 -14.89 -23.82
CA ALA A 334 -12.79 -15.00 -23.08
C ALA A 334 -12.62 -14.72 -21.57
N LEU A 335 -11.44 -14.96 -21.00
CA LEU A 335 -11.14 -14.68 -19.59
C LEU A 335 -10.83 -13.20 -19.33
N VAL A 336 -10.57 -12.40 -20.36
CA VAL A 336 -10.35 -10.95 -20.21
C VAL A 336 -11.67 -10.30 -19.78
N PRO A 337 -11.71 -9.61 -18.62
CA PRO A 337 -12.95 -9.06 -18.08
C PRO A 337 -13.64 -8.06 -19.01
N ASN A 338 -14.96 -8.17 -19.10
CA ASN A 338 -15.78 -7.27 -19.92
C ASN A 338 -15.64 -5.80 -19.50
N SER A 339 -15.36 -5.52 -18.22
CA SER A 339 -15.13 -4.15 -17.75
C SER A 339 -13.87 -3.51 -18.33
N MET A 340 -12.84 -4.30 -18.65
CA MET A 340 -11.66 -3.82 -19.37
C MET A 340 -11.99 -3.59 -20.84
N LYS A 341 -12.62 -4.57 -21.49
CA LYS A 341 -13.04 -4.48 -22.91
C LYS A 341 -13.92 -3.25 -23.15
N ALA A 342 -14.92 -3.03 -22.30
CA ALA A 342 -15.84 -1.91 -22.40
C ALA A 342 -15.15 -0.55 -22.25
N ARG A 343 -14.21 -0.39 -21.31
CA ARG A 343 -13.49 0.88 -21.12
C ARG A 343 -12.45 1.14 -22.20
N VAL A 344 -11.82 0.10 -22.74
CA VAL A 344 -10.93 0.23 -23.90
C VAL A 344 -11.76 0.64 -25.12
N ALA A 345 -12.88 -0.04 -25.40
CA ALA A 345 -13.79 0.30 -26.49
C ALA A 345 -14.32 1.73 -26.39
N GLN A 346 -14.74 2.17 -25.20
CA GLN A 346 -15.20 3.53 -24.96
C GLN A 346 -14.13 4.58 -25.32
N THR A 347 -12.84 4.26 -25.13
CA THR A 347 -11.75 5.17 -25.48
C THR A 347 -11.76 5.50 -26.98
N TYR A 348 -12.05 4.52 -27.83
CA TYR A 348 -12.11 4.73 -29.27
C TYR A 348 -13.38 5.49 -29.71
N GLN A 349 -14.49 5.34 -28.98
CA GLN A 349 -15.75 6.06 -29.23
C GLN A 349 -15.68 7.53 -28.78
N ASP A 350 -15.00 7.81 -27.66
CA ASP A 350 -14.78 9.16 -27.13
C ASP A 350 -13.81 10.02 -28.00
N HIS A 351 -13.37 9.54 -29.18
CA HIS A 351 -12.58 10.32 -30.15
C HIS A 351 -13.43 10.85 -31.31
N GLU A 352 -14.75 10.59 -31.32
CA GLU A 352 -15.67 11.18 -32.29
C GLU A 352 -15.95 12.66 -31.96
N VAL A 353 -16.12 13.47 -33.00
CA VAL A 353 -16.04 14.95 -32.98
C VAL A 353 -17.05 15.65 -32.06
N ASP A 354 -18.11 14.95 -31.62
CA ASP A 354 -19.15 15.47 -30.70
C ASP A 354 -19.17 14.80 -29.31
N SER A 355 -18.13 14.04 -28.96
CA SER A 355 -18.05 13.36 -27.66
C SER A 355 -17.76 14.34 -26.52
N LYS A 356 -18.60 14.32 -25.47
CA LYS A 356 -18.35 15.07 -24.24
C LYS A 356 -17.17 14.44 -23.49
N ILE A 357 -16.27 15.27 -22.97
CA ILE A 357 -15.15 14.85 -22.12
C ILE A 357 -15.65 13.91 -21.01
N ASP A 358 -14.95 12.80 -20.79
CA ASP A 358 -15.25 11.83 -19.71
C ASP A 358 -15.42 12.60 -18.38
N LYS A 359 -16.59 12.47 -17.74
CA LYS A 359 -16.90 13.15 -16.46
C LYS A 359 -15.86 12.92 -15.37
N SER A 360 -15.10 11.82 -15.47
CA SER A 360 -14.02 11.51 -14.53
C SER A 360 -12.72 12.31 -14.76
N ALA A 361 -12.60 12.99 -15.91
CA ALA A 361 -11.60 14.02 -16.17
C ALA A 361 -12.14 15.43 -15.86
N ASP A 362 -13.47 15.62 -15.93
CA ASP A 362 -14.16 16.90 -15.68
C ASP A 362 -14.10 17.31 -14.19
N SER A 363 -14.07 16.33 -13.27
CA SER A 363 -13.91 16.61 -11.82
C SER A 363 -12.51 17.10 -11.40
N ARG A 364 -11.63 17.40 -12.36
CA ARG A 364 -10.26 17.89 -12.13
C ARG A 364 -10.08 19.38 -12.44
N PHE A 365 -11.14 20.08 -12.84
CA PHE A 365 -11.13 21.51 -13.17
C PHE A 365 -12.02 22.31 -12.24
#